data_AF-A0A6J3QNK2-F1
#
_entry.id   AF-A0A6J3QNK2-F1
#
_cell.length_a   1.000
_cell.length_b   1.000
_cell.length_c   1.000
_cell.angle_alpha   90.00
_cell.angle_beta   90.00
_cell.angle_gamma   90.00
#
_symmetry.space_group_name_H-M   'P 1'
#
loop_
_entity.id
_entity.type
_entity.pdbx_description
1 polymer ?
#
loop_
_entity_poly.entity_id
_entity_poly.type
_entity_poly.pdbx_seq_one_letter_code
_entity_poly.pdbx_strand_id
1 'polypeptide(L)'
;MYTRILVLALHLSSVSFQKADSDLDYIQYRLEYEIKTNYPDSAGKKNPVTLLKELSAIKSRYQTLHARFKPIAVEHKETKSRICATFNKTMTLIQELQKQTDLKLLPLTEEEKTAAEQLRAHMSDL
;
A
#
# COMPACT_ATOMS: atom_id res chain seq x y z
N MET A 1 67.58 12.62 22.85
CA MET A 1 67.43 11.88 21.57
C MET A 1 65.96 11.54 21.28
N TYR A 2 65.24 10.93 22.22
CA TYR A 2 63.82 10.55 22.08
C TYR A 2 62.84 11.71 21.79
N THR A 3 63.01 12.87 22.40
CA THR A 3 62.14 14.05 22.17
C THR A 3 62.19 14.58 20.74
N ARG A 4 63.36 14.57 20.08
CA ARG A 4 63.49 15.03 18.68
C ARG A 4 62.85 14.04 17.69
N ILE A 5 62.92 12.74 17.98
CA ILE A 5 62.29 11.69 17.17
C ILE A 5 60.76 11.80 17.26
N LEU A 6 60.22 12.01 18.47
CA LEU A 6 58.78 12.17 18.68
C LEU A 6 58.22 13.41 17.96
N VAL A 7 58.95 14.54 18.01
CA VAL A 7 58.55 15.78 17.31
C VAL A 7 58.54 15.60 15.79
N LEU A 8 59.53 14.90 15.23
CA LEU A 8 59.57 14.60 13.78
C LEU A 8 58.42 13.68 13.36
N ALA A 9 58.08 12.67 14.16
CA ALA A 9 56.96 11.77 13.90
C ALA A 9 55.62 12.52 13.95
N LEU A 10 55.42 13.41 14.92
CA LEU A 10 54.24 14.27 15.01
C LEU A 10 54.13 15.20 13.79
N HIS A 11 55.23 15.82 13.37
CA HIS A 11 55.23 16.70 12.20
C HIS A 11 54.94 15.94 10.91
N LEU A 12 55.52 14.75 10.72
CA LEU A 12 55.24 13.90 9.56
C LEU A 12 53.76 13.49 9.53
N SER A 13 53.20 13.09 10.67
CA SER A 13 51.78 12.77 10.80
C SER A 13 50.89 13.97 10.46
N SER A 14 51.24 15.17 10.94
CA SER A 14 50.52 16.40 10.63
C SER A 14 50.53 16.72 9.14
N VAL A 15 51.68 16.57 8.48
CA VAL A 15 51.83 16.83 7.04
C VAL A 15 51.06 15.80 6.21
N SER A 16 51.11 14.52 6.58
CA SER A 16 50.31 13.48 5.92
C SER A 16 48.82 13.73 6.05
N PHE A 17 48.35 14.20 7.21
CA PHE A 17 46.95 14.55 7.42
C PHE A 17 46.53 15.75 6.57
N GLN A 18 47.33 16.83 6.56
CA GLN A 18 47.05 18.01 5.74
C GLN A 18 47.00 17.69 4.25
N LYS A 19 47.88 16.80 3.77
CA LYS A 19 47.84 16.32 2.39
C LYS A 19 46.57 15.51 2.10
N ALA A 20 46.19 14.60 3.00
CA ALA A 20 44.98 13.80 2.82
C ALA A 20 43.71 14.68 2.78
N ASP A 21 43.66 15.73 3.59
CA ASP A 21 42.56 16.71 3.61
C ASP A 21 42.49 17.48 2.29
N SER A 22 43.63 18.01 1.82
CA SER A 22 43.70 18.69 0.51
C SER A 22 43.40 17.76 -0.67
N ASP A 23 43.79 16.49 -0.60
CA ASP A 23 43.48 15.48 -1.62
C ASP A 23 41.95 15.22 -1.66
N LEU A 24 41.28 15.20 -0.50
CA LEU A 24 39.82 15.05 -0.39
C LEU A 24 39.09 16.28 -0.96
N ASP A 25 39.54 17.48 -0.62
CA ASP A 25 38.98 18.73 -1.16
C ASP A 25 39.07 18.77 -2.68
N TYR A 26 40.19 18.35 -3.25
CA TYR A 26 40.38 18.28 -4.70
C TYR A 26 39.43 17.27 -5.36
N ILE A 27 39.24 16.09 -4.75
CA ILE A 27 38.29 15.09 -5.23
C ILE A 27 36.86 15.66 -5.21
N GLN A 28 36.45 16.31 -4.12
CA GLN A 28 35.13 16.93 -4.02
C GLN A 28 34.93 18.01 -5.10
N TYR A 29 35.89 18.91 -5.26
CA TYR A 29 35.84 19.97 -6.27
C TYR A 29 35.66 19.40 -7.69
N ARG A 30 36.44 18.37 -8.04
CA ARG A 30 36.33 17.71 -9.34
C ARG A 30 34.96 17.09 -9.56
N LEU A 31 34.43 16.38 -8.56
CA LEU A 31 33.11 15.76 -8.66
C LEU A 31 32.00 16.80 -8.82
N GLU A 32 32.03 17.88 -8.04
CA GLU A 32 31.07 18.98 -8.16
C GLU A 32 31.11 19.62 -9.54
N TYR A 33 32.31 19.86 -10.07
CA TYR A 33 32.50 20.40 -11.41
C TYR A 33 31.92 19.45 -12.49
N GLU A 34 32.26 18.16 -12.43
CA GLU A 34 31.79 17.15 -13.38
C GLU A 34 30.26 16.95 -13.32
N ILE A 35 29.65 16.96 -12.13
CA ILE A 35 28.19 16.87 -11.96
C ILE A 35 27.51 18.10 -12.58
N LYS A 36 28.03 19.30 -12.29
CA LYS A 36 27.44 20.56 -12.76
C LYS A 36 27.56 20.75 -14.28
N THR A 37 28.63 20.25 -14.88
CA THR A 37 28.88 20.36 -16.33
C THR A 37 28.17 19.29 -17.15
N ASN A 38 28.11 18.04 -16.68
CA ASN A 38 27.51 16.94 -17.43
C ASN A 38 25.98 16.82 -17.25
N TYR A 39 25.42 17.44 -16.20
CA TYR A 39 23.98 17.49 -15.94
C TYR A 39 23.52 18.94 -15.76
N PRO A 40 23.49 19.74 -16.84
CA PRO A 40 22.92 21.08 -16.77
C PRO A 40 21.41 20.93 -16.59
N ASP A 41 20.97 21.03 -15.33
CA ASP A 41 19.59 20.95 -14.86
C ASP A 41 18.82 19.73 -15.44
N SER A 42 18.64 18.69 -14.63
CA SER A 42 17.98 17.44 -15.01
C SER A 42 16.50 17.66 -15.35
N ALA A 43 16.22 18.29 -16.48
CA ALA A 43 14.91 18.63 -17.01
C ALA A 43 14.21 17.32 -17.43
N GLY A 44 13.65 16.63 -16.43
CA GLY A 44 12.84 15.43 -16.63
C GLY A 44 13.08 14.30 -15.62
N LYS A 45 14.24 14.24 -14.95
CA LYS A 45 14.50 13.20 -13.93
C LYS A 45 14.26 13.77 -12.53
N LYS A 46 13.28 13.21 -11.81
CA LYS A 46 13.01 13.59 -10.42
C LYS A 46 14.23 13.30 -9.54
N ASN A 47 14.55 14.24 -8.66
CA ASN A 47 15.60 14.06 -7.67
C ASN A 47 15.29 12.84 -6.76
N PRO A 48 16.28 11.98 -6.44
CA PRO A 48 16.06 10.81 -5.56
C PRO A 48 15.40 11.15 -4.22
N VAL A 49 15.71 12.31 -3.63
CA VAL A 49 15.12 12.79 -2.37
C VAL A 49 13.62 13.07 -2.54
N THR A 50 13.19 13.63 -3.67
CA THR A 50 11.76 13.88 -3.91
C THR A 50 11.02 12.57 -4.19
N LEU A 51 11.63 11.64 -4.94
CA LEU A 51 11.10 10.30 -5.17
C LEU A 51 10.87 9.53 -3.85
N LEU A 52 11.82 9.57 -2.91
CA LEU A 52 11.66 8.93 -1.61
C LEU A 52 10.49 9.50 -0.80
N LYS A 53 10.28 10.82 -0.86
CA LYS A 53 9.13 11.47 -0.21
C LYS A 53 7.81 11.04 -0.84
N GLU A 54 7.74 11.01 -2.18
CA GLU A 54 6.55 10.56 -2.91
C GLU A 54 6.22 9.09 -2.59
N LEU A 55 7.22 8.20 -2.61
CA LEU A 55 7.03 6.79 -2.28
C LEU A 55 6.53 6.58 -0.86
N SER A 56 7.04 7.33 0.11
CA SER A 56 6.57 7.30 1.49
C SER A 56 5.10 7.72 1.60
N ALA A 57 4.71 8.79 0.89
CA ALA A 57 3.32 9.25 0.85
C ALA A 57 2.38 8.21 0.22
N ILE A 58 2.80 7.58 -0.88
CA ILE A 58 2.02 6.50 -1.54
C ILE A 58 1.85 5.31 -0.61
N LYS A 59 2.93 4.86 0.04
CA LYS A 59 2.90 3.75 1.01
C LYS A 59 1.91 4.02 2.14
N SER A 60 1.96 5.22 2.72
CA SER A 60 1.05 5.64 3.80
C SER A 60 -0.41 5.64 3.36
N ARG A 61 -0.70 6.19 2.18
CA ARG A 61 -2.07 6.20 1.60
C ARG A 61 -2.59 4.79 1.38
N TYR A 62 -1.76 3.91 0.81
CA TYR A 62 -2.13 2.51 0.60
C TYR A 62 -2.44 1.80 1.92
N GLN A 63 -1.58 1.93 2.91
CA GLN A 63 -1.78 1.32 4.23
C GLN A 63 -3.09 1.80 4.89
N THR A 64 -3.36 3.11 4.79
CA THR A 64 -4.61 3.70 5.30
C THR A 64 -5.83 3.13 4.59
N LEU A 65 -5.79 3.07 3.26
CA LEU A 65 -6.90 2.54 2.45
C LEU A 65 -7.13 1.06 2.75
N HIS A 66 -6.07 0.26 2.82
CA HIS A 66 -6.13 -1.16 3.14
C HIS A 66 -6.72 -1.40 4.54
N ALA A 67 -6.28 -0.63 5.55
CA ALA A 67 -6.82 -0.73 6.90
C ALA A 67 -8.31 -0.37 6.98
N ARG A 68 -8.77 0.61 6.18
CA ARG A 68 -10.20 0.96 6.07
C ARG A 68 -11.02 -0.08 5.32
N PHE A 69 -10.46 -0.67 4.27
CA PHE A 69 -11.17 -1.64 3.44
C PHE A 69 -11.38 -2.99 4.15
N LYS A 70 -10.41 -3.41 4.98
CA LYS A 70 -10.47 -4.70 5.68
C LYS A 70 -11.76 -4.93 6.49
N PRO A 71 -12.20 -4.03 7.39
CA PRO A 71 -13.47 -4.21 8.10
C PRO A 71 -14.69 -4.11 7.18
N ILE A 72 -14.68 -3.25 6.16
CA ILE A 72 -15.79 -3.11 5.20
C ILE A 72 -16.04 -4.43 4.46
N ALA A 73 -14.97 -5.11 4.02
CA ALA A 73 -15.10 -6.40 3.35
C ALA A 73 -15.74 -7.47 4.26
N VAL A 74 -15.39 -7.49 5.54
CA VAL A 74 -15.97 -8.39 6.54
C VAL A 74 -17.45 -8.04 6.79
N GLU A 75 -17.76 -6.77 7.03
CA GLU A 75 -19.13 -6.30 7.28
C GLU A 75 -20.05 -6.53 6.08
N HIS A 76 -19.55 -6.33 4.87
CA HIS A 76 -20.28 -6.63 3.64
C HIS A 76 -20.60 -8.13 3.52
N LYS A 77 -19.62 -9.00 3.82
CA LYS A 77 -19.83 -10.45 3.85
C LYS A 77 -20.87 -10.84 4.91
N GLU A 78 -20.78 -10.28 6.12
CA GLU A 78 -21.72 -10.55 7.20
C GLU A 78 -23.13 -10.06 6.86
N THR A 79 -23.26 -8.84 6.35
CA THR A 79 -24.54 -8.25 5.96
C THR A 79 -25.22 -9.08 4.90
N LYS A 80 -24.48 -9.48 3.85
CA LYS A 80 -24.99 -10.39 2.82
C LYS A 80 -25.49 -11.69 3.44
N SER A 81 -24.70 -12.33 4.30
CA SER A 81 -25.09 -13.56 5.00
C SER A 81 -26.36 -13.38 5.84
N ARG A 82 -26.49 -12.26 6.57
CA ARG A 82 -27.66 -11.95 7.40
C ARG A 82 -28.93 -11.73 6.59
N ILE A 83 -28.83 -10.98 5.49
CA ILE A 83 -29.96 -10.78 4.56
C ILE A 83 -30.43 -12.13 4.03
N CYS A 84 -29.48 -12.97 3.60
CA CYS A 84 -29.76 -14.30 3.08
C CYS A 84 -30.45 -15.21 4.10
N ALA A 85 -29.94 -15.25 5.33
CA ALA A 85 -30.53 -16.04 6.41
C ALA A 85 -31.95 -15.56 6.75
N THR A 86 -32.16 -14.24 6.79
CA THR A 86 -33.47 -13.64 7.09
C THR A 86 -34.47 -13.94 5.98
N PHE A 87 -34.07 -13.75 4.72
CA PHE A 87 -34.87 -14.05 3.55
C PHE A 87 -35.32 -15.52 3.54
N ASN A 88 -34.39 -16.46 3.74
CA ASN A 88 -34.70 -17.89 3.76
C ASN A 88 -35.70 -18.23 4.88
N LYS A 89 -35.52 -17.68 6.09
CA LYS A 89 -36.45 -17.89 7.22
C LYS A 89 -37.85 -17.37 6.89
N THR A 90 -37.96 -16.15 6.38
CA THR A 90 -39.24 -15.57 5.99
C THR A 90 -39.91 -16.38 4.90
N MET A 91 -39.16 -16.86 3.90
CA MET A 91 -39.68 -17.71 2.84
C MET A 91 -40.23 -19.04 3.38
N THR A 92 -39.49 -19.70 4.29
CA THR A 92 -39.97 -20.93 4.95
C THR A 92 -41.25 -20.67 5.75
N LEU A 93 -41.30 -19.58 6.52
CA LEU A 93 -42.49 -19.22 7.31
C LEU A 93 -43.72 -18.96 6.43
N ILE A 94 -43.55 -18.25 5.30
CA ILE A 94 -44.62 -18.02 4.33
C ILE A 94 -45.13 -19.36 3.76
N GLN A 95 -44.21 -20.27 3.40
CA GLN A 95 -44.58 -21.59 2.88
C GLN A 95 -45.32 -22.44 3.90
N GLU A 96 -44.94 -22.38 5.18
CA GLU A 96 -45.64 -23.08 6.26
C GLU A 96 -47.05 -22.55 6.48
N LEU A 97 -47.22 -21.22 6.53
CA LEU A 97 -48.54 -20.59 6.64
C LEU A 97 -49.44 -20.95 5.46
N GLN A 98 -48.89 -20.97 4.23
CA GLN A 98 -49.67 -21.35 3.04
C GLN A 98 -50.20 -22.78 3.12
N LYS A 99 -49.40 -23.72 3.64
CA LYS A 99 -49.83 -25.10 3.86
C LYS A 99 -50.96 -25.20 4.89
N GLN A 100 -51.02 -24.27 5.86
CA GLN A 100 -52.06 -24.25 6.89
C GLN A 100 -53.39 -23.66 6.39
N THR A 101 -53.37 -22.78 5.40
CA THR A 101 -54.55 -21.97 5.00
C THR A 101 -55.16 -22.36 3.64
N ASP A 102 -54.76 -23.49 3.03
CA ASP A 102 -55.17 -23.95 1.69
C ASP A 102 -55.05 -22.86 0.58
N LEU A 103 -54.16 -21.89 0.79
CA LEU A 103 -54.01 -20.73 -0.08
C LEU A 103 -53.13 -21.12 -1.27
N LYS A 104 -53.73 -21.35 -2.44
CA LYS A 104 -53.00 -21.63 -3.69
C LYS A 104 -52.30 -20.36 -4.18
N LEU A 105 -50.98 -20.36 -4.11
CA LEU A 105 -50.12 -19.35 -4.76
C LEU A 105 -50.25 -19.43 -6.28
N LEU A 106 -50.24 -18.27 -6.94
CA LEU A 106 -49.92 -18.21 -8.36
C LEU A 106 -48.47 -18.67 -8.58
N PRO A 107 -48.18 -19.40 -9.67
CA PRO A 107 -46.80 -19.71 -10.04
C PRO A 107 -45.99 -18.42 -10.14
N LEU A 108 -44.74 -18.44 -9.65
CA LEU A 108 -43.81 -17.33 -9.84
C LEU A 108 -43.74 -17.00 -11.34
N THR A 109 -43.74 -15.71 -11.65
CA THR A 109 -43.48 -15.22 -13.00
C THR A 109 -42.05 -15.55 -13.42
N GLU A 110 -41.77 -15.55 -14.72
CA GLU A 110 -40.41 -15.84 -15.23
C GLU A 110 -39.37 -14.85 -14.68
N GLU A 111 -39.74 -13.58 -14.52
CA GLU A 111 -38.88 -12.57 -13.89
C GLU A 111 -38.56 -12.90 -12.43
N GLU A 112 -39.56 -13.37 -11.66
CA GLU A 112 -39.36 -13.76 -10.26
C GLU A 112 -38.49 -15.02 -10.13
N LYS A 113 -38.64 -16.00 -11.04
CA LYS A 113 -37.79 -17.19 -11.08
C LYS A 113 -36.34 -16.81 -11.38
N THR A 114 -36.14 -15.95 -12.37
CA THR A 114 -34.80 -15.48 -12.77
C THR A 114 -34.15 -14.69 -11.63
N ALA A 115 -34.91 -13.83 -10.95
CA ALA A 115 -34.44 -13.09 -9.78
C ALA A 115 -34.04 -14.04 -8.64
N ALA A 116 -34.83 -15.09 -8.38
CA ALA A 116 -34.52 -16.09 -7.35
C ALA A 116 -33.25 -16.91 -7.69
N GLU A 117 -33.03 -17.25 -8.94
CA GLU A 117 -31.82 -17.94 -9.41
C GLU A 117 -30.58 -17.06 -9.32
N GLN A 118 -30.67 -15.78 -9.70
CA GLN A 118 -29.59 -14.81 -9.51
C GLN A 118 -29.27 -14.61 -8.03
N LEU A 119 -30.29 -14.53 -7.18
CA LEU A 119 -30.11 -14.43 -5.74
C LEU A 119 -29.38 -15.67 -5.19
N ARG A 120 -29.80 -16.88 -5.61
CA ARG A 120 -29.12 -18.14 -5.24
C ARG A 120 -27.68 -18.22 -5.74
N ALA A 121 -27.42 -17.84 -6.99
CA ALA A 121 -26.07 -17.83 -7.54
C ALA A 121 -25.15 -16.87 -6.76
N HIS A 122 -25.64 -15.66 -6.46
CA HIS A 122 -24.90 -14.72 -5.61
C HIS A 122 -24.73 -15.22 -4.18
N MET A 123 -25.64 -16.06 -3.66
CA MET A 123 -25.52 -16.65 -2.33
C MET A 123 -24.51 -17.79 -2.25
N SER A 124 -24.26 -18.51 -3.35
CA SER A 124 -23.33 -19.65 -3.42
C SER A 124 -21.85 -19.23 -3.43
N ASP A 125 -21.53 -17.99 -3.81
CA ASP A 125 -20.16 -17.44 -3.80
C ASP A 125 -19.68 -16.99 -2.39
N LEU A 126 -20.26 -17.51 -1.30
CA LEU A 126 -19.96 -17.10 0.09
C LEU A 126 -18.95 -18.01 0.79
#